data_AF-A0A1I0JY32-F1
#
_entry.id   AF-A0A1I0JY32-F1
#
_cell.length_a   1.000
_cell.length_b   1.000
_cell.length_c   1.000
_cell.angle_alpha   90.00
_cell.angle_beta   90.00
_cell.angle_gamma   90.00
#
_symmetry.space_group_name_H-M   'P 1'
#
loop_
_entity.id
_entity.type
_entity.pdbx_description
1 polymer ?
#
loop_
_entity_poly.entity_id
_entity_poly.type
_entity_poly.pdbx_seq_one_letter_code
_entity_poly.pdbx_strand_id
1 'polypeptide(L)'
;MGTFGLILFGLYLLAMIVLDIAMIISLLKPGDERRQMIVWKASTWTLAGITGSLVFSIAERIIKSHEMQVNPFTTLTAAATIYFICLLFYKKKYGD
;
A
#
# COMPACT_ATOMS: atom_id res chain seq x y z
N MET A 1 -13.53 22.22 23.27
CA MET A 1 -12.57 21.67 22.28
C MET A 1 -12.93 20.25 21.78
N GLY A 2 -13.85 19.49 22.42
CA GLY A 2 -14.14 18.09 22.01
C GLY A 2 -15.00 17.91 20.75
N THR A 3 -16.03 18.73 20.54
CA THR A 3 -17.00 18.51 19.46
C THR A 3 -16.45 18.85 18.07
N PHE A 4 -15.71 19.95 17.95
CA PHE A 4 -15.12 20.37 16.67
C PHE A 4 -14.06 19.38 16.17
N GLY A 5 -13.22 18.86 17.08
CA GLY A 5 -12.24 17.82 16.75
C GLY A 5 -12.88 16.51 16.30
N LEU A 6 -13.97 16.09 16.96
CA LEU A 6 -14.71 14.88 16.58
C LEU A 6 -15.37 15.01 15.20
N ILE A 7 -15.92 16.20 14.87
CA ILE A 7 -16.52 16.46 13.55
C ILE A 7 -15.45 16.41 12.45
N LEU A 8 -14.30 17.06 12.67
CA LEU A 8 -13.19 17.07 11.72
C LEU A 8 -12.61 15.66 11.52
N PHE A 9 -12.47 14.89 12.60
CA PHE A 9 -12.02 13.51 12.56
C PHE A 9 -13.03 12.61 11.82
N GLY A 10 -14.33 12.77 12.08
CA GLY A 10 -15.37 12.05 11.37
C GLY A 10 -15.40 12.36 9.86
N LEU A 11 -15.21 13.63 9.48
CA LEU A 11 -15.11 14.05 8.09
C LEU A 11 -13.88 13.43 7.40
N TYR A 12 -12.74 13.41 8.08
CA TYR A 12 -11.51 12.79 7.58
C TYR A 12 -11.69 11.30 7.33
N LEU A 13 -12.33 10.57 8.26
CA LEU A 13 -12.63 9.15 8.08
C LEU A 13 -13.55 8.91 6.88
N LEU A 14 -14.60 9.72 6.72
CA LEU A 14 -15.48 9.65 5.55
C LEU A 14 -14.71 9.88 4.24
N ALA A 15 -13.82 10.86 4.21
CA ALA A 15 -12.99 11.15 3.04
C ALA A 15 -12.05 9.97 2.70
N MET A 16 -11.47 9.31 3.70
CA MET A 16 -10.65 8.10 3.49
C MET A 16 -11.47 6.95 2.90
N ILE A 17 -12.66 6.69 3.42
CA ILE A 17 -13.55 5.63 2.90
C ILE A 17 -13.89 5.88 1.43
N VAL A 18 -14.22 7.13 1.06
CA VAL A 18 -14.52 7.49 -0.33
C VAL A 18 -13.32 7.26 -1.23
N LEU A 19 -12.10 7.58 -0.76
CA LEU A 19 -10.87 7.38 -1.51
C LEU A 19 -10.55 5.89 -1.73
N ASP A 20 -10.74 5.05 -0.71
CA ASP A 20 -10.55 3.60 -0.81
C ASP A 20 -11.53 2.96 -1.83
N ILE A 21 -12.80 3.37 -1.78
CA ILE A 21 -13.82 2.91 -2.74
C ILE A 21 -13.44 3.37 -4.16
N ALA A 22 -13.01 4.62 -4.33
CA ALA A 22 -12.58 5.15 -5.63
C ALA A 22 -11.37 4.38 -6.18
N MET A 23 -10.42 3.98 -5.33
CA MET A 23 -9.28 3.14 -5.70
C MET A 23 -9.76 1.77 -6.21
N ILE A 24 -10.66 1.10 -5.48
CA ILE A 24 -11.19 -0.22 -5.85
C ILE A 24 -11.95 -0.14 -7.20
N ILE A 25 -12.78 0.88 -7.40
CA ILE A 25 -13.48 1.11 -8.66
C ILE A 25 -12.49 1.34 -9.82
N SER A 26 -11.39 2.06 -9.58
CA SER A 26 -10.36 2.30 -10.60
C SER A 26 -9.63 1.02 -11.04
N LEU A 27 -9.46 0.05 -10.12
CA LEU A 27 -8.87 -1.26 -10.41
C LEU A 27 -9.84 -2.17 -11.17
N LEU A 28 -11.14 -2.09 -10.84
CA LEU A 28 -12.19 -2.96 -11.40
C LEU A 28 -12.70 -2.53 -12.77
N LYS A 29 -12.46 -1.29 -13.19
CA LYS A 29 -12.97 -0.76 -14.47
C LYS A 29 -11.95 -0.97 -15.60
N PRO A 30 -12.07 -2.01 -16.44
CA PRO A 30 -11.27 -2.13 -17.65
C PRO A 30 -11.75 -1.09 -18.68
N GLY A 31 -10.93 -0.09 -18.95
CA GLY A 31 -11.25 0.92 -19.96
C GLY A 31 -10.06 1.84 -20.17
N ASP A 32 -9.38 1.64 -21.30
CA ASP A 32 -8.17 2.31 -21.80
C ASP A 32 -6.82 1.83 -21.23
N GLU A 33 -5.91 1.45 -22.14
CA GLU A 33 -4.51 1.10 -21.84
C GLU A 33 -3.80 2.18 -21.01
N ARG A 34 -4.14 3.46 -21.26
CA ARG A 34 -3.64 4.60 -20.48
C ARG A 34 -4.07 4.56 -19.01
N ARG A 35 -5.32 4.22 -18.72
CA ARG A 35 -5.82 4.10 -17.34
C ARG A 35 -5.16 2.93 -16.64
N GLN A 36 -4.97 1.80 -17.32
CA GLN A 36 -4.23 0.66 -16.76
C GLN A 36 -2.77 1.01 -16.44
N MET A 37 -2.07 1.73 -17.32
CA MET A 37 -0.72 2.22 -17.03
C MET A 37 -0.66 3.13 -15.81
N ILE A 38 -1.63 4.05 -15.64
CA ILE A 38 -1.70 4.94 -14.47
C ILE A 38 -1.91 4.11 -13.19
N VAL A 39 -2.84 3.17 -13.22
CA VAL A 39 -3.12 2.27 -12.09
C VAL A 39 -1.88 1.44 -11.74
N TRP A 40 -1.15 0.91 -12.72
CA TRP A 40 0.07 0.13 -12.48
C TRP A 40 1.19 0.98 -11.89
N LYS A 41 1.37 2.22 -12.37
CA LYS A 41 2.32 3.17 -11.78
C LYS A 41 1.93 3.53 -10.35
N ALA A 42 0.66 3.81 -10.09
CA ALA A 42 0.14 4.10 -8.75
C ALA A 42 0.38 2.92 -7.80
N SER A 43 0.03 1.70 -8.19
CA SER A 43 0.25 0.47 -7.41
C SER A 43 1.73 0.22 -7.11
N THR A 44 2.61 0.50 -8.06
CA THR A 44 4.08 0.37 -7.86
C THR A 44 4.58 1.39 -6.82
N TRP A 45 4.12 2.64 -6.92
CA TRP A 45 4.47 3.69 -5.95
C TRP A 45 3.91 3.40 -4.56
N THR A 46 2.67 2.91 -4.45
CA THR A 46 2.09 2.51 -3.15
C THR A 46 2.85 1.32 -2.56
N LEU A 47 3.25 0.34 -3.37
CA LEU A 47 4.05 -0.79 -2.92
C LEU A 47 5.43 -0.33 -2.41
N ALA A 48 6.08 0.59 -3.14
CA ALA A 48 7.36 1.17 -2.73
C ALA A 48 7.22 1.97 -1.42
N GLY A 49 6.15 2.76 -1.28
CA GLY A 49 5.87 3.51 -0.06
C GLY A 49 5.62 2.61 1.16
N ILE A 50 4.78 1.56 1.00
CA ILE A 50 4.52 0.58 2.06
C ILE A 50 5.82 -0.15 2.43
N THR A 51 6.54 -0.70 1.46
CA THR A 51 7.82 -1.40 1.70
C THR A 51 8.83 -0.49 2.39
N GLY A 52 8.96 0.77 1.96
CA GLY A 52 9.82 1.76 2.60
C GLY A 52 9.41 2.09 4.03
N SER A 53 8.11 2.22 4.30
CA SER A 53 7.59 2.45 5.65
C SER A 53 7.89 1.27 6.59
N LEU A 54 7.86 0.04 6.08
CA LEU A 54 8.25 -1.16 6.81
C LEU A 54 9.76 -1.17 7.12
N VAL A 55 10.61 -0.80 6.15
CA VAL A 55 12.06 -0.65 6.37
C VAL A 55 12.34 0.40 7.46
N PHE A 56 11.68 1.54 7.40
CA PHE A 56 11.82 2.60 8.40
C PHE A 56 11.34 2.14 9.78
N SER A 57 10.21 1.41 9.83
CA SER A 57 9.70 0.82 11.06
C SER A 57 10.68 -0.18 11.69
N ILE A 58 11.39 -0.98 10.88
CA ILE A 58 12.45 -1.88 11.38
C ILE A 58 13.58 -1.06 11.99
N ALA A 59 14.05 -0.03 11.29
CA ALA A 59 15.15 0.83 11.77
C ALA A 59 14.80 1.51 13.11
N GLU A 60 13.61 2.12 13.22
CA GLU A 60 13.15 2.73 14.48
C GLU A 60 13.07 1.71 15.63
N ARG A 61 12.63 0.48 15.34
CA ARG A 61 12.47 -0.57 16.36
C ARG A 61 13.79 -1.14 16.85
N ILE A 62 14.80 -1.24 16.00
CA ILE A 62 16.17 -1.60 16.40
C ILE A 62 16.71 -0.56 17.39
N ILE A 63 16.41 0.72 17.15
CA ILE A 63 16.88 1.83 18.00
C ILE A 63 16.09 1.90 19.33
N LYS A 64 14.78 1.64 19.32
CA LYS A 64 13.88 1.79 20.49
C LYS A 64 13.64 0.53 21.33
N SER A 65 14.14 -0.65 20.91
CA SER A 65 13.99 -1.94 21.62
C SER A 65 12.58 -2.20 22.18
N HIS A 66 11.54 -1.97 21.38
CA HIS A 66 10.14 -2.11 21.79
C HIS A 66 9.56 -3.47 21.39
N GLU A 67 8.72 -4.08 22.24
CA GLU A 67 8.13 -5.40 21.96
C GLU A 67 7.16 -5.37 20.76
N MET A 68 7.22 -6.44 19.95
CA MET A 68 6.55 -6.55 18.65
C MET A 68 5.23 -7.32 18.75
N GLN A 69 4.12 -6.71 18.30
CA GLN A 69 2.87 -7.45 18.00
C GLN A 69 2.92 -8.15 16.64
N VAL A 70 3.71 -7.65 15.68
CA VAL A 70 3.95 -8.25 14.35
C VAL A 70 5.43 -8.05 14.02
N ASN A 71 6.13 -9.12 13.64
CA ASN A 71 7.54 -9.04 13.30
C ASN A 71 7.73 -8.38 11.92
N PRO A 72 8.23 -7.13 11.85
CA PRO A 72 8.27 -6.36 10.60
C PRO A 72 9.24 -6.96 9.58
N PHE A 73 10.23 -7.72 10.02
CA PHE A 73 11.19 -8.39 9.14
C PHE A 73 10.50 -9.48 8.32
N THR A 74 9.63 -10.28 8.95
CA THR A 74 8.84 -11.31 8.27
C THR A 74 7.85 -10.68 7.29
N THR A 75 7.25 -9.53 7.64
CA THR A 75 6.36 -8.81 6.72
C THR A 75 7.12 -8.26 5.51
N LEU A 76 8.33 -7.73 5.70
CA LEU A 76 9.17 -7.23 4.61
C LEU A 76 9.63 -8.35 3.67
N THR A 77 10.11 -9.48 4.24
CA THR A 77 10.51 -10.65 3.45
C THR A 77 9.32 -11.24 2.70
N ALA A 78 8.15 -11.38 3.32
CA ALA A 78 6.94 -11.86 2.66
C ALA A 78 6.52 -10.94 1.50
N ALA A 79 6.55 -9.62 1.70
CA ALA A 79 6.25 -8.65 0.64
C ALA A 79 7.23 -8.78 -0.54
N ALA A 80 8.52 -8.92 -0.28
CA ALA A 80 9.54 -9.12 -1.30
C ALA A 80 9.35 -10.44 -2.08
N THR A 81 9.07 -11.54 -1.38
CA THR A 81 8.81 -12.85 -2.01
C THR A 81 7.55 -12.80 -2.89
N ILE A 82 6.45 -12.23 -2.39
CA ILE A 82 5.21 -12.08 -3.16
C ILE A 82 5.45 -11.22 -4.40
N TYR A 83 6.13 -10.08 -4.26
CA TYR A 83 6.46 -9.21 -5.38
C TYR A 83 7.30 -9.94 -6.43
N PHE A 84 8.33 -10.69 -6.01
CA PHE A 84 9.19 -11.45 -6.91
C PHE A 84 8.42 -12.53 -7.68
N ILE A 85 7.55 -13.28 -6.99
CA ILE A 85 6.69 -14.29 -7.63
C ILE A 85 5.73 -13.64 -8.63
N CYS A 86 5.06 -12.54 -8.25
CA CYS A 86 4.20 -11.79 -9.15
C CYS A 86 4.97 -11.29 -10.37
N LEU A 87 6.18 -10.74 -10.18
CA LEU A 87 7.02 -10.24 -11.25
C LEU A 87 7.39 -11.36 -12.24
N LEU A 88 7.77 -12.54 -11.76
CA LEU A 88 8.03 -13.70 -12.63
C LEU A 88 6.78 -14.17 -13.38
N PHE A 89 5.62 -14.19 -12.72
CA PHE A 89 4.36 -14.57 -13.34
C PHE A 89 3.94 -13.59 -14.45
N TYR A 90 3.99 -12.29 -14.17
CA TYR A 90 3.66 -11.25 -15.16
C TYR A 90 4.69 -11.19 -16.29
N LYS A 91 5.98 -11.38 -16.00
CA LYS A 91 7.03 -11.50 -17.03
C LYS A 91 6.78 -12.68 -17.95
N LYS A 92 6.31 -13.83 -17.44
CA LYS A 92 5.97 -14.99 -18.26
C LYS A 92 4.70 -14.78 -19.11
N LYS A 93 3.77 -13.95 -18.65
CA LYS A 93 2.47 -13.74 -19.31
C LYS A 93 2.47 -12.57 -20.31
N TYR A 94 3.29 -11.55 -20.08
CA TYR A 94 3.31 -10.30 -20.86
C TYR A 94 4.71 -9.88 -21.33
N GLY A 95 5.75 -10.67 -21.04
CA GLY A 95 7.05 -10.46 -21.64
C GLY A 95 7.06 -11.08 -23.04
N ASP A 96 7.37 -10.26 -24.05
CA ASP A 96 7.80 -10.73 -25.38
C ASP A 96 8.90 -11.80 -25.28
#